data_AF-A0A1A9MC58-F1
#
_entry.id   AF-A0A1A9MC58-F1
#
_cell.length_a   1.000
_cell.length_b   1.000
_cell.length_c   1.000
_cell.angle_alpha   90.00
_cell.angle_beta   90.00
_cell.angle_gamma   90.00
#
_symmetry.space_group_name_H-M   'P 1'
#
loop_
_entity.id
_entity.type
_entity.pdbx_description
1 polymer ?
#
loop_
_entity_poly.entity_id
_entity_poly.type
_entity_poly.pdbx_seq_one_letter_code
_entity_poly.pdbx_strand_id
1 'polypeptide(L)' 'MLDWTPRTRTLLCGSSNDATVPLKNATTAIAAFKQRGSTQVSVVDLGSGNRADNSALEHLLTKESCIIAVRQQLLDKQR' A
#
# COMPACT_ATOMS: atom_id res chain seq x y z
N MET A 1 17.86 -2.55 4.42
CA MET A 1 17.10 -1.38 4.90
C MET A 1 16.72 -0.56 3.66
N LEU A 2 15.59 0.14 3.64
CA LEU A 2 15.27 1.03 2.52
C LEU A 2 16.08 2.31 2.72
N ASP A 3 17.08 2.56 1.87
CA ASP A 3 18.11 3.58 2.10
C ASP A 3 17.91 4.83 1.23
N TRP A 4 16.65 5.26 1.11
CA TRP A 4 16.27 6.44 0.33
C TRP A 4 15.09 7.18 0.96
N THR A 5 14.88 8.43 0.54
CA THR A 5 13.83 9.32 1.06
C THR A 5 12.90 9.74 -0.09
N PRO A 6 11.69 9.16 -0.18
CA PRO A 6 10.72 9.53 -1.21
C PRO A 6 10.37 11.01 -1.15
N ARG A 7 10.43 11.67 -2.31
CA ARG A 7 10.08 13.10 -2.48
C ARG A 7 8.74 13.31 -3.17
N THR A 8 8.35 12.37 -4.03
CA THR A 8 7.06 12.40 -4.73
C THR A 8 5.96 11.84 -3.84
N ARG A 9 4.77 12.45 -3.88
CA ARG A 9 3.57 11.89 -3.24
C ARG A 9 3.34 10.47 -3.74
N THR A 10 3.37 9.52 -2.82
CA THR A 10 3.33 8.08 -3.10
C THR A 10 2.23 7.44 -2.27
N LEU A 11 1.43 6.58 -2.90
CA LEU A 11 0.38 5.81 -2.24
C LEU A 11 0.68 4.33 -2.44
N LEU A 12 1.09 3.64 -1.38
CA LEU A 12 1.27 2.20 -1.38
C LEU A 12 -0.09 1.53 -1.17
N CYS A 13 -0.47 0.61 -2.06
CA CYS A 13 -1.75 -0.09 -1.99
C CYS A 13 -1.52 -1.60 -1.82
N GLY A 14 -2.40 -2.25 -1.06
CA GLY A 14 -2.46 -3.70 -0.91
C GLY A 14 -3.68 -4.10 -0.07
N SER A 15 -3.72 -5.36 0.36
CA SER A 15 -4.76 -5.89 1.26
C SER A 15 -4.13 -6.53 2.48
N SER A 16 -4.69 -6.29 3.66
CA SER A 16 -4.36 -7.03 4.88
C SER A 16 -4.76 -8.50 4.84
N ASN A 17 -5.59 -8.91 3.87
CA ASN A 17 -5.92 -10.30 3.60
C ASN A 17 -4.96 -10.99 2.61
N ASP A 18 -4.03 -10.26 1.98
CA ASP A 18 -3.03 -10.83 1.06
C ASP A 18 -1.99 -11.69 1.82
N ALA A 19 -2.09 -13.01 1.63
CA ALA A 19 -1.16 -13.97 2.22
C ALA A 19 0.10 -14.24 1.36
N THR A 20 0.14 -13.76 0.11
CA THR A 20 1.28 -13.91 -0.82
C THR A 20 2.28 -12.77 -0.63
N VAL A 21 1.81 -11.53 -0.65
CA VAL A 21 2.62 -10.33 -0.40
C VAL A 21 1.98 -9.55 0.75
N PRO A 22 2.37 -9.85 2.00
CA PRO A 22 1.74 -9.22 3.16
C PRO A 22 1.83 -7.70 3.12
N LEU A 23 0.75 -7.01 3.51
CA LEU A 23 0.71 -5.55 3.68
C LEU A 23 1.79 -5.02 4.65
N LYS A 24 2.39 -5.91 5.44
CA LYS A 24 3.60 -5.65 6.24
C LYS A 24 4.72 -5.01 5.42
N ASN A 25 4.85 -5.32 4.13
CA ASN A 25 5.84 -4.68 3.25
C ASN A 25 5.62 -3.16 3.17
N ALA A 26 4.38 -2.73 2.92
CA ALA A 26 4.03 -1.32 2.82
C ALA A 26 4.15 -0.58 4.16
N THR A 27 3.70 -1.19 5.25
CA THR A 27 3.78 -0.60 6.60
C THR A 27 5.22 -0.52 7.12
N THR A 28 6.07 -1.49 6.77
CA THR A 28 7.52 -1.43 7.05
C THR A 28 8.18 -0.32 6.23
N ALA A 29 7.82 -0.18 4.95
CA ALA A 29 8.38 0.84 4.08
C ALA A 29 8.04 2.27 4.55
N ILE A 30 6.76 2.56 4.82
CA ILE A 30 6.35 3.88 5.33
C ILE A 30 7.01 4.22 6.67
N ALA A 31 7.19 3.24 7.56
CA ALA A 31 7.90 3.46 8.82
C ALA A 31 9.37 3.83 8.59
N ALA A 32 10.07 3.11 7.71
CA ALA A 32 11.45 3.44 7.34
C ALA A 32 11.56 4.82 6.67
N PHE A 33 10.62 5.18 5.78
CA PHE A 33 10.59 6.49 5.14
C PHE A 33 10.33 7.64 6.12
N LYS A 34 9.44 7.43 7.09
CA LYS A 34 9.19 8.40 8.18
C LYS A 34 10.42 8.62 9.04
N GLN A 35 11.14 7.55 9.41
CA GLN A 35 12.41 7.64 10.15
C GLN A 35 13.48 8.44 9.39
N ARG A 36 13.39 8.48 8.05
CA ARG A 36 14.28 9.26 7.18
C ARG A 36 13.73 10.65 6.82
N GLY A 37 12.67 11.10 7.48
CA GLY A 37 12.09 12.43 7.31
C GLY A 37 11.15 12.60 6.11
N SER A 38 10.71 11.50 5.47
CA SER A 38 9.68 11.60 4.42
C SER A 38 8.28 11.49 5.01
N THR A 39 7.44 12.46 4.65
CA THR A 39 5.98 12.46 4.87
C THR A 39 5.20 12.23 3.58
N GLN A 40 5.89 11.88 2.49
CA GLN A 40 5.32 11.82 1.14
C GLN A 40 4.61 10.51 0.83
N VAL A 41 4.73 9.50 1.71
CA VAL A 41 4.18 8.16 1.48
C VAL A 41 3.00 7.90 2.40
N SER A 42 1.89 7.43 1.85
CA SER A 42 0.74 6.89 2.58
C SER A 42 0.45 5.45 2.16
N VAL A 43 -0.36 4.74 2.96
CA VAL A 43 -0.79 3.36 2.69
C VAL A 43 -2.31 3.33 2.62
N VAL A 44 -2.87 2.61 1.64
CA VAL A 44 -4.28 2.24 1.59
C VAL A 44 -4.39 0.72 1.69
N ASP A 45 -5.22 0.26 2.63
CA ASP A 45 -5.57 -1.14 2.82
C ASP A 45 -6.97 -1.39 2.22
N LEU A 46 -7.06 -2.35 1.31
CA LEU A 46 -8.31 -2.78 0.69
C LEU A 46 -8.84 -4.11 1.25
N GLY A 47 -8.21 -4.64 2.30
CA GLY A 47 -8.68 -5.83 2.98
C GLY A 47 -10.04 -5.62 3.64
N SER A 48 -10.79 -6.70 3.79
CA SER A 48 -12.08 -6.74 4.49
C SER A 48 -11.95 -6.51 6.01
N GLY A 49 -10.75 -6.69 6.56
CA GLY A 49 -10.49 -6.68 8.00
C GLY A 49 -10.88 -7.99 8.71
N ASN A 50 -11.50 -8.94 8.00
CA ASN A 50 -11.84 -10.26 8.53
C ASN A 50 -10.74 -11.27 8.19
N ARG A 51 -10.15 -11.90 9.20
CA ARG A 51 -9.07 -12.88 9.01
C ARG A 51 -9.51 -14.13 8.26
N ALA A 52 -10.81 -14.44 8.24
CA ALA A 52 -11.34 -15.58 7.48
C ALA A 52 -11.15 -15.41 5.96
N ASP A 53 -11.00 -14.17 5.49
CA ASP A 53 -10.81 -13.85 4.08
C ASP A 53 -9.32 -13.87 3.68
N ASN A 54 -8.41 -14.17 4.61
CA ASN A 54 -6.97 -14.25 4.31
C ASN A 54 -6.69 -15.38 3.32
N SER A 55 -6.12 -15.03 2.16
CA SER A 55 -5.83 -16.01 1.12
C SER A 55 -4.67 -15.54 0.23
N ALA A 56 -3.97 -16.51 -0.38
CA ALA A 56 -2.99 -16.21 -1.42
C ALA A 56 -3.66 -15.62 -2.67
N LEU A 57 -4.95 -15.92 -2.90
CA LEU A 57 -5.74 -15.40 -4.01
C LEU A 57 -6.04 -13.91 -3.88
N GLU A 58 -6.07 -13.37 -2.66
CA GLU A 58 -6.26 -11.93 -2.43
C GLU A 58 -5.18 -11.10 -3.14
N HIS A 59 -3.98 -11.65 -3.32
CA HIS A 59 -2.92 -11.01 -4.10
C HIS A 59 -3.38 -10.65 -5.53
N LEU A 60 -4.10 -11.56 -6.19
CA LEU A 60 -4.63 -11.32 -7.53
C LEU A 60 -5.79 -10.32 -7.51
N LEU A 61 -6.66 -10.42 -6.50
CA LEU A 61 -7.85 -9.57 -6.35
C LEU A 61 -7.48 -8.12 -6.03
N THR A 62 -6.34 -7.88 -5.40
CA THR A 62 -5.88 -6.50 -5.14
C THR A 62 -5.47 -5.74 -6.41
N LYS A 63 -5.21 -6.40 -7.54
CA LYS A 63 -4.72 -5.71 -8.75
C LYS A 63 -5.67 -4.60 -9.24
N GLU A 64 -6.89 -4.96 -9.64
CA GLU A 64 -7.87 -3.99 -10.16
C GLU A 64 -8.33 -3.02 -9.07
N SER A 65 -8.58 -3.54 -7.86
CA SER A 65 -9.01 -2.75 -6.72
C SER A 65 -7.97 -1.67 -6.36
N CYS A 66 -6.68 -1.99 -6.38
CA CYS A 66 -5.61 -1.02 -6.16
C CYS A 66 -5.45 -0.04 -7.32
N ILE A 67 -5.61 -0.46 -8.58
CA ILE A 67 -5.57 0.47 -9.73
C ILE A 67 -6.65 1.55 -9.57
N ILE A 68 -7.88 1.15 -9.22
CA ILE A 68 -9.00 2.08 -9.01
C ILE A 68 -8.71 2.99 -7.81
N ALA A 69 -8.31 2.41 -6.67
CA ALA A 69 -8.06 3.16 -5.44
C ALA A 69 -6.92 4.18 -5.63
N VAL A 70 -5.78 3.77 -6.21
CA VAL A 70 -4.63 4.65 -6.43
C VAL A 70 -4.96 5.75 -7.44
N ARG A 71 -5.73 5.43 -8.50
CA ARG A 71 -6.20 6.43 -9.47
C ARG A 71 -6.98 7.53 -8.77
N GLN A 72 -8.03 7.16 -8.04
CA GLN A 72 -8.94 8.12 -7.40
C GLN A 72 -8.28 8.88 -6.25
N GLN A 73 -7.46 8.20 -5.44
CA GLN A 73 -6.94 8.78 -4.20
C GLN A 73 -5.66 9.58 -4.39
N LEU A 74 -4.86 9.27 -5.41
CA LEU A 74 -3.60 9.95 -5.70
C LEU A 74 -3.56 10.53 -7.11
N LEU A 75 -3.65 9.70 -8.16
CA LEU A 75 -3.28 10.11 -9.52
C LEU A 75 -4.18 11.21 -10.07
N ASP A 76 -5.50 11.07 -9.94
CA ASP A 76 -6.46 12.05 -10.43
C ASP A 76 -6.32 13.41 -9.72
N LYS A 77 -5.80 13.43 -8.50
CA LYS A 77 -5.56 14.65 -7.72
C LYS A 77 -4.22 15.34 -8.05
N GLN A 78 -3.37 14.69 -8.86
CA GLN A 78 -2.08 15.22 -9.31
C GLN A 78 -2.05 15.55 -10.81
N ARG A 79 -3.19 15.42 -11.51
CA ARG A 79 -3.35 15.84 -12.91
C ARG A 79 -3.50 17.35 -13.00
#